data_AF-A0A2L1KGA7-F1
#
_entry.id   AF-A0A2L1KGA7-F1
#
_cell.length_a   1.000
_cell.length_b   1.000
_cell.length_c   1.000
_cell.angle_alpha   90.00
_cell.angle_beta   90.00
_cell.angle_gamma   90.00
#
_symmetry.space_group_name_H-M   'P 1'
#
loop_
_entity.id
_entity.type
_entity.pdbx_description
1 polymer ?
#
loop_
_entity_poly.entity_id
_entity_poly.type
_entity_poly.pdbx_seq_one_letter_code
_entity_poly.pdbx_strand_id
1 'polypeptide(L)'
;MAAGAADLLEFKNPVSSELRVEAILCKSPESLFLLYEGSTLAMKGGGQNAFQSYFQASATALEKAGECVLEKEPQKVKVTAMATLTNPLKMPAGGKVYGRFNMKGLNRDVYAMSEDLPGLTAYINKAVNTADK
;
A
#
# COMPACT_ATOMS: atom_id res chain seq x y z
N MET A 1 2.93 -10.40 -21.30
CA MET A 1 3.69 -10.64 -20.05
C MET A 1 2.67 -10.98 -18.98
N ALA A 2 2.77 -12.15 -18.35
CA ALA A 2 1.88 -12.54 -17.26
C ALA A 2 2.12 -11.62 -16.06
N ALA A 3 1.06 -11.26 -15.33
CA ALA A 3 1.19 -10.58 -14.05
C ALA A 3 1.89 -11.53 -13.07
N GLY A 4 3.18 -11.28 -12.79
CA GLY A 4 3.89 -11.95 -11.71
C GLY A 4 3.36 -11.49 -10.36
N ALA A 5 3.46 -12.34 -9.34
CA ALA A 5 3.24 -11.93 -7.96
C ALA A 5 4.20 -10.78 -7.61
N ALA A 6 3.80 -9.87 -6.72
CA ALA A 6 4.69 -8.79 -6.31
C ALA A 6 6.00 -9.34 -5.73
N ASP A 7 7.14 -8.92 -6.29
CA ASP A 7 8.44 -9.26 -5.72
C ASP A 7 8.56 -8.60 -4.34
N LEU A 8 8.84 -9.42 -3.33
CA LEU A 8 9.01 -8.98 -1.95
C LEU A 8 10.50 -8.75 -1.66
N LEU A 9 10.83 -7.53 -1.25
CA LEU A 9 12.13 -7.21 -0.68
C LEU A 9 12.06 -7.33 0.85
N GLU A 10 12.62 -8.41 1.36
CA GLU A 10 12.76 -8.67 2.79
C GLU A 10 13.80 -7.76 3.45
N PHE A 11 13.45 -7.15 4.58
CA PHE A 11 14.38 -6.32 5.34
C PHE A 11 15.14 -7.15 6.37
N LYS A 12 16.48 -7.06 6.34
CA LYS A 12 17.33 -7.66 7.38
C LYS A 12 17.02 -7.13 8.77
N ASN A 13 16.71 -5.83 8.86
CA ASN A 13 16.28 -5.17 10.07
C ASN A 13 14.90 -4.53 9.82
N PRO A 14 13.85 -4.89 10.58
CA PRO A 14 12.54 -4.30 10.39
C PRO A 14 12.57 -2.77 10.56
N VAL A 15 11.86 -2.07 9.68
CA VAL A 15 11.75 -0.61 9.70
C VAL A 15 10.60 -0.21 10.63
N SER A 16 10.90 0.57 11.66
CA SER A 16 9.86 1.11 12.54
C SER A 16 9.09 2.23 11.82
N SER A 17 7.77 2.20 11.88
CA SER A 17 6.92 3.26 11.32
C SER A 17 5.70 3.51 12.21
N GLU A 18 5.26 4.76 12.26
CA GLU A 18 3.95 5.13 12.81
C GLU A 18 2.92 4.98 11.68
N LEU A 19 2.05 3.98 11.78
CA LEU A 19 0.97 3.77 10.83
C LEU A 19 -0.03 4.92 10.97
N ARG A 20 -0.34 5.58 9.84
CA ARG A 20 -1.33 6.65 9.82
C ARG A 20 -2.72 6.10 10.16
N VAL A 21 -3.50 6.92 10.87
CA VAL A 21 -4.92 6.64 11.12
C VAL A 21 -5.64 6.66 9.78
N GLU A 22 -6.67 5.83 9.64
CA GLU A 22 -7.44 5.62 8.40
C GLU A 22 -6.64 4.98 7.26
N ALA A 23 -5.46 4.42 7.55
CA ALA A 23 -4.74 3.60 6.58
C ALA A 23 -5.54 2.33 6.26
N ILE A 24 -5.61 1.99 4.96
CA ILE A 24 -6.22 0.75 4.51
C ILE A 24 -5.15 -0.34 4.53
N LEU A 25 -5.45 -1.42 5.25
CA LEU A 25 -4.57 -2.56 5.44
C LEU A 25 -5.15 -3.77 4.72
N CYS A 26 -4.42 -4.35 3.76
CA CYS A 26 -4.90 -5.52 3.03
C CYS A 26 -4.00 -6.73 3.24
N LYS A 27 -4.56 -7.94 3.05
CA LYS A 27 -3.81 -9.21 3.06
C LYS A 27 -2.76 -9.31 1.97
N SER A 28 -2.92 -8.54 0.89
CA SER A 28 -2.02 -8.56 -0.26
C SER A 28 -1.79 -7.13 -0.79
N PRO A 29 -0.60 -6.84 -1.34
CA PRO A 29 -0.33 -5.56 -1.99
C PRO A 29 -1.16 -5.37 -3.26
N GLU A 30 -1.56 -6.45 -3.94
CA GLU A 30 -2.41 -6.42 -5.13
C GLU A 30 -3.80 -5.83 -4.85
N SER A 31 -4.39 -6.15 -3.68
CA SER A 31 -5.68 -5.58 -3.28
C SER A 31 -5.60 -4.07 -3.10
N LEU A 32 -4.52 -3.57 -2.49
CA LEU A 32 -4.27 -2.12 -2.39
C LEU A 32 -4.03 -1.52 -3.78
N PHE A 33 -3.22 -2.17 -4.60
CA PHE A 33 -2.92 -1.70 -5.95
C PHE A 33 -4.19 -1.52 -6.79
N LEU A 34 -5.08 -2.51 -6.80
CA LEU A 34 -6.36 -2.43 -7.50
C LEU A 34 -7.26 -1.32 -6.94
N LEU A 35 -7.31 -1.17 -5.62
CA LEU A 35 -8.08 -0.11 -4.96
C LEU A 35 -7.61 1.28 -5.39
N TYR A 36 -6.31 1.56 -5.28
CA TYR A 36 -5.76 2.89 -5.56
C TYR A 36 -5.65 3.21 -7.05
N GLU A 37 -5.29 2.25 -7.90
CA GLU A 37 -5.25 2.46 -9.35
C GLU A 37 -6.66 2.63 -9.92
N GLY A 38 -7.62 1.81 -9.49
CA GLY A 38 -9.03 1.97 -9.86
C GLY A 38 -9.58 3.34 -9.47
N SER A 39 -9.29 3.78 -8.24
CA SER A 39 -9.68 5.11 -7.76
C SER A 39 -9.02 6.23 -8.56
N THR A 40 -7.75 6.07 -8.93
CA THR A 40 -7.03 7.03 -9.77
C THR A 40 -7.65 7.13 -11.18
N LEU A 41 -8.09 6.01 -11.76
CA LEU A 41 -8.80 5.99 -13.04
C LEU A 41 -10.15 6.69 -12.94
N ALA A 42 -10.91 6.41 -11.87
CA ALA A 42 -12.17 7.10 -11.60
C ALA A 42 -11.98 8.61 -11.46
N MET A 43 -10.92 9.06 -10.77
CA MET A 43 -10.55 10.47 -10.67
C MET A 43 -10.29 11.11 -12.03
N LYS A 44 -9.54 10.42 -12.91
CA LYS A 44 -9.23 10.93 -14.26
C LYS A 44 -10.47 11.05 -15.15
N GLY A 45 -11.40 10.11 -15.06
CA GLY A 45 -12.59 10.08 -15.91
C GLY A 45 -13.73 10.98 -15.42
N GLY A 46 -14.00 10.98 -14.11
CA GLY A 46 -15.19 11.60 -13.52
C GLY A 46 -14.92 12.56 -12.36
N GLY A 47 -13.65 12.93 -12.12
CA GLY A 47 -13.26 13.88 -11.09
C GLY A 47 -13.39 13.36 -9.66
N GLN A 48 -13.41 14.28 -8.70
CA GLN A 48 -13.33 13.96 -7.27
C GLN A 48 -14.52 13.13 -6.76
N ASN A 49 -15.73 13.38 -7.27
CA ASN A 49 -16.92 12.62 -6.87
C ASN A 49 -16.81 11.15 -7.31
N ALA A 50 -16.38 10.91 -8.56
CA ALA A 50 -16.16 9.56 -9.06
C ALA A 50 -15.07 8.83 -8.29
N PHE A 51 -13.98 9.53 -7.94
CA PHE A 51 -12.95 9.02 -7.04
C PHE A 51 -13.54 8.56 -5.70
N GLN A 52 -14.26 9.43 -5.01
CA GLN A 52 -14.80 9.14 -3.67
C GLN A 52 -15.79 7.97 -3.71
N SER A 53 -16.71 7.96 -4.67
CA SER A 53 -17.68 6.88 -4.83
C SER A 53 -17.00 5.55 -5.14
N TYR A 54 -16.05 5.52 -6.07
CA TYR A 54 -15.32 4.29 -6.41
C TYR A 54 -14.48 3.78 -5.23
N PHE A 55 -13.73 4.67 -4.59
CA PHE A 55 -12.85 4.32 -3.47
C PHE A 55 -13.67 3.75 -2.32
N GLN A 56 -14.75 4.41 -1.93
CA GLN A 56 -15.61 3.96 -0.83
C GLN A 56 -16.29 2.63 -1.14
N ALA A 57 -16.84 2.45 -2.35
CA ALA A 57 -17.47 1.20 -2.76
C ALA A 57 -16.46 0.03 -2.78
N SER A 58 -15.26 0.27 -3.32
CA SER A 58 -14.20 -0.74 -3.42
C SER A 58 -13.64 -1.09 -2.05
N ALA A 59 -13.35 -0.11 -1.19
CA ALA A 59 -12.90 -0.34 0.17
C ALA A 59 -13.93 -1.14 0.97
N THR A 60 -15.22 -0.79 0.85
CA THR A 60 -16.32 -1.53 1.51
C THR A 60 -16.42 -2.97 1.00
N ALA A 61 -16.28 -3.20 -0.30
CA ALA A 61 -16.32 -4.54 -0.88
C ALA A 61 -15.15 -5.40 -0.39
N LEU A 62 -13.94 -4.84 -0.34
CA LEU A 62 -12.74 -5.51 0.16
C LEU A 62 -12.82 -5.79 1.66
N GLU A 63 -13.40 -4.87 2.44
CA GLU A 63 -13.65 -5.08 3.87
C GLU A 63 -14.65 -6.22 4.11
N LYS A 64 -15.77 -6.23 3.37
CA LYS A 64 -16.78 -7.30 3.46
C LYS A 64 -16.24 -8.67 3.05
N ALA A 65 -15.30 -8.70 2.09
CA ALA A 65 -14.60 -9.92 1.70
C ALA A 65 -13.54 -10.35 2.74
N GLY A 66 -13.29 -9.54 3.78
CA GLY A 66 -12.25 -9.76 4.77
C GLY A 66 -10.84 -9.60 4.22
N GLU A 67 -10.69 -9.02 3.02
CA GLU A 67 -9.42 -8.77 2.33
C GLU A 67 -8.67 -7.59 2.93
N CYS A 68 -9.40 -6.51 3.23
CA CYS A 68 -8.85 -5.30 3.79
C CYS A 68 -9.55 -4.90 5.09
N VAL A 69 -8.89 -4.09 5.90
CA VAL A 69 -9.43 -3.47 7.11
C VAL A 69 -8.95 -2.02 7.17
N LEU A 70 -9.74 -1.15 7.79
CA LEU A 70 -9.37 0.24 8.04
C LEU A 70 -8.73 0.35 9.43
N GLU A 71 -7.52 0.88 9.50
CA GLU A 71 -6.92 1.23 10.79
C GLU A 71 -7.61 2.46 11.37
N LYS A 72 -8.03 2.39 12.64
CA LYS A 72 -8.75 3.48 13.32
C LYS A 72 -7.95 4.08 14.46
N GLU A 73 -6.85 3.45 14.84
CA GLU A 73 -6.00 3.87 15.95
C GLU A 73 -4.55 4.06 15.49
N PRO A 74 -3.83 5.06 16.01
CA PRO A 74 -2.42 5.21 15.71
C PRO A 74 -1.63 4.03 16.27
N GLN A 75 -0.85 3.36 15.42
CA GLN A 75 -0.03 2.22 15.82
C GLN A 75 1.42 2.35 15.39
N LYS A 76 2.34 1.91 16.26
CA LYS A 76 3.74 1.69 15.88
C LYS A 76 3.90 0.27 15.35
N VAL A 77 4.30 0.17 14.09
CA VAL A 77 4.47 -1.12 13.39
C VAL A 77 5.92 -1.34 13.00
N LYS A 78 6.30 -2.60 12.87
CA LYS A 78 7.59 -3.03 12.33
C LYS A 78 7.38 -3.59 10.94
N VAL A 79 7.77 -2.81 9.93
CA VAL A 79 7.71 -3.21 8.53
C VAL A 79 8.84 -4.21 8.27
N THR A 80 8.49 -5.41 7.83
CA THR A 80 9.43 -6.53 7.64
C THR A 80 9.84 -6.72 6.19
N ALA A 81 9.01 -6.28 5.25
CA ALA A 81 9.31 -6.32 3.82
C ALA A 81 8.60 -5.19 3.08
N MET A 82 8.96 -4.97 1.83
CA MET A 82 8.18 -4.14 0.91
C MET A 82 7.94 -4.83 -0.42
N ALA A 83 6.79 -4.54 -1.02
CA ALA A 83 6.44 -4.90 -2.39
C ALA A 83 6.32 -3.63 -3.23
N THR A 84 6.80 -3.67 -4.48
CA THR A 84 6.57 -2.58 -5.45
C THR A 84 5.73 -3.11 -6.59
N LEU A 85 4.57 -2.52 -6.81
CA LEU A 85 3.71 -2.84 -7.95
C LEU A 85 3.69 -1.66 -8.91
N THR A 86 3.85 -1.96 -10.19
CA THR A 86 3.92 -0.97 -11.26
C THR A 86 2.79 -1.20 -12.23
N ASN A 87 2.09 -0.14 -12.64
CA ASN A 87 1.15 -0.20 -13.74
C ASN A 87 1.88 0.10 -15.07
N PRO A 88 2.19 -0.91 -15.91
CA PRO A 88 2.91 -0.69 -17.17
C PRO A 88 2.06 0.06 -18.21
N LEU A 89 0.74 0.14 -18.02
CA LEU A 89 -0.18 0.84 -18.93
C LEU A 89 -0.27 2.35 -18.62
N LYS A 90 0.30 2.80 -17.51
CA LYS A 90 0.35 4.21 -17.11
C LYS A 90 1.65 4.82 -17.64
N MET A 91 1.57 6.01 -18.25
CA MET A 91 2.75 6.78 -18.68
C MET A 91 2.86 8.09 -17.87
N PRO A 92 3.98 8.33 -17.15
CA PRO A 92 5.06 7.38 -16.87
C PRO A 92 4.56 6.21 -15.99
N ALA A 93 5.23 5.07 -16.07
CA ALA A 93 4.92 3.89 -15.28
C ALA A 93 5.19 4.20 -13.80
N GLY A 94 4.13 4.54 -13.06
CA GLY A 94 4.22 4.85 -11.64
C GLY A 94 4.29 3.57 -10.83
N GLY A 95 5.40 3.37 -10.12
CA GLY A 95 5.51 2.34 -9.08
C GLY A 95 4.84 2.79 -7.78
N LYS A 96 4.11 1.88 -7.14
CA LYS A 96 3.56 2.07 -5.80
C LYS A 96 4.20 1.06 -4.85
N VAL A 97 4.64 1.55 -3.70
CA VAL A 97 5.33 0.75 -2.69
C VAL A 97 4.37 0.44 -1.55
N TYR A 98 4.40 -0.81 -1.11
CA TYR A 98 3.56 -1.34 -0.03
C TYR A 98 4.42 -2.01 1.02
N GLY A 99 4.31 -1.60 2.28
CA GLY A 99 5.04 -2.18 3.39
C GLY A 99 4.28 -3.33 4.03
N ARG A 100 4.92 -4.49 4.20
CA ARG A 100 4.40 -5.65 4.92
C ARG A 100 4.72 -5.56 6.41
N PHE A 101 3.75 -5.81 7.26
CA PHE A 101 3.95 -5.94 8.70
C PHE A 101 2.88 -6.84 9.33
N ASN A 102 3.17 -7.32 10.54
CA ASN A 102 2.18 -7.97 11.37
C ASN A 102 1.57 -6.95 12.34
N MET A 103 0.25 -6.97 12.50
CA MET A 103 -0.47 -6.04 13.37
C MET A 103 -1.01 -6.78 14.58
N LYS A 104 -1.00 -6.15 15.75
CA LYS A 104 -1.57 -6.74 16.96
C LYS A 104 -3.08 -6.94 16.78
N GLY A 105 -3.58 -8.16 17.02
CA GLY A 105 -4.96 -8.57 16.73
C GLY A 105 -5.15 -9.10 15.31
N LEU A 106 -4.21 -8.80 14.41
CA LEU A 106 -3.91 -9.39 13.12
C LEU A 106 -3.26 -10.78 13.21
N ASN A 107 -3.97 -11.91 13.13
CA ASN A 107 -3.33 -13.24 13.00
C ASN A 107 -2.73 -13.49 11.60
N ARG A 108 -2.34 -12.44 10.88
CA ARG A 108 -1.83 -12.46 9.51
C ARG A 108 -0.98 -11.24 9.23
N ASP A 109 -0.10 -11.36 8.24
CA ASP A 109 0.58 -10.20 7.68
C ASP A 109 -0.41 -9.36 6.88
N VAL A 110 -0.18 -8.04 6.94
CA VAL A 110 -0.92 -7.05 6.18
C VAL A 110 0.05 -6.11 5.48
N TYR A 111 -0.47 -5.44 4.48
CA TYR A 111 0.23 -4.45 3.69
C TYR A 111 -0.45 -3.09 3.88
N ALA A 112 0.33 -2.03 3.90
CA ALA A 112 -0.16 -0.65 3.78
C ALA A 112 0.66 0.10 2.72
N MET A 113 0.09 1.15 2.15
CA MET A 113 0.79 2.03 1.22
C MET A 113 1.95 2.74 1.92
N SER A 114 3.07 2.97 1.23
CA SER A 114 4.25 3.63 1.81
C SER A 114 3.94 5.03 2.36
N GLU A 115 3.03 5.75 1.71
CA GLU A 115 2.53 7.06 2.12
C GLU A 115 1.87 7.03 3.52
N ASP A 116 1.34 5.88 3.94
CA ASP A 116 0.75 5.66 5.27
C ASP A 116 1.77 5.12 6.29
N LEU A 117 3.01 4.89 5.85
CA LEU A 117 4.14 4.40 6.64
C LEU A 117 5.32 5.38 6.53
N PRO A 118 5.33 6.50 7.28
CA PRO A 118 6.38 7.52 7.21
C PRO A 118 7.80 6.96 7.44
N GLY A 119 7.95 5.97 8.32
CA GLY A 119 9.23 5.32 8.57
C GLY A 119 9.74 4.54 7.35
N LEU A 120 8.84 3.87 6.64
CA LEU A 120 9.17 3.19 5.39
C LEU A 120 9.51 4.20 4.29
N THR A 121 8.73 5.27 4.15
CA THR A 121 9.01 6.35 3.19
C THR A 121 10.40 6.96 3.42
N ALA A 122 10.76 7.24 4.68
CA ALA A 122 12.09 7.75 5.03
C ALA A 122 13.21 6.75 4.68
N TYR A 123 12.98 5.46 4.93
CA TYR A 123 13.92 4.41 4.57
C TYR A 123 14.17 4.34 3.05
N ILE A 124 13.10 4.36 2.25
CA ILE A 124 13.19 4.34 0.78
C ILE A 124 13.95 5.56 0.27
N ASN A 125 13.61 6.75 0.74
CA ASN A 125 14.29 7.99 0.34
C ASN A 125 15.79 7.97 0.66
N LYS A 126 16.16 7.41 1.82
CA LYS A 126 17.58 7.24 2.18
C LYS A 126 18.29 6.24 1.26
N ALA A 127 17.64 5.12 0.93
CA ALA A 127 18.22 4.11 0.06
C ALA A 127 18.47 4.66 -1.36
N VAL A 128 17.51 5.40 -1.92
CA VAL A 128 17.64 6.07 -3.23
C VAL A 128 18.82 7.05 -3.22
N ASN A 129 18.89 7.93 -2.21
CA ASN A 129 19.97 8.92 -2.09
C ASN A 129 21.37 8.31 -1.87
N THR A 130 21.46 7.03 -1.49
CA THR A 130 22.74 6.33 -1.29
C THR A 130 23.17 5.58 -2.56
N ALA A 131 22.23 5.22 -3.44
CA ALA A 131 22.52 4.55 -4.71
C ALA A 131 23.02 5.51 -5.80
N ASP A 132 22.74 6.81 -5.68
CA ASP A 132 23.20 7.87 -6.58
C ASP A 132 24.58 8.48 -6.20
N LYS A 133 25.34 7.85 -5.29
CA LYS A 133 26.70 8.24 -4.91
C LYS A 133 27.69 7.11 -5.17
#